data_AF-A0A1R2BPS1-F1
#
_entry.id   AF-A0A1R2BPS1-F1
#
_cell.length_a   1.000
_cell.length_b   1.000
_cell.length_c   1.000
_cell.angle_alpha   90.00
_cell.angle_beta   90.00
_cell.angle_gamma   90.00
#
_symmetry.space_group_name_H-M   'P 1'
#
loop_
_entity.id
_entity.type
_entity.pdbx_description
1 polymer ?
#
loop_
_entity_poly.entity_id
_entity_poly.type
_entity_poly.pdbx_seq_one_letter_code
_entity_poly.pdbx_strand_id
1 'polypeptide(L)'
;MDIEFQEQELVWAKMKSYPWWPGILTNTNIGRGGEIEYRIDFIGENTHIWTTLPSIKKYIYGQNEFTKPNNKKLQKCIEIAEKIHSGELPRNDLISINNRFFPAQAPVEMPQKRSRQAKKTKLSTIEKKVEDTIKNIHYLKEESDIAAALIKVEKMQKKISSFVNFNASFPSISKDDLILVFEEFVNYEPDADILKYSFVLKSLKHFREQFITSNDPDLASLAKLANKLYLHWRNAAYEEYLEDITEKIMDKSRADD
;
A
#
# COMPACT_ATOMS: atom_id res chain seq x y z
N MET A 1 17.17 17.25 -14.90
CA MET A 1 16.14 16.23 -15.11
C MET A 1 15.27 16.74 -16.23
N ASP A 2 15.27 16.06 -17.36
CA ASP A 2 14.51 16.50 -18.53
C ASP A 2 13.08 16.03 -18.38
N ILE A 3 12.13 16.97 -18.42
CA ILE A 3 10.71 16.67 -18.40
C ILE A 3 10.33 16.18 -19.80
N GLU A 4 10.06 14.88 -19.94
CA GLU A 4 9.80 14.25 -21.25
C GLU A 4 8.40 14.57 -21.82
N PHE A 5 7.45 14.90 -20.95
CA PHE A 5 6.06 15.18 -21.30
C PHE A 5 5.60 16.55 -20.79
N GLN A 6 4.77 17.23 -21.56
CA GLN A 6 4.22 18.53 -21.19
C GLN A 6 2.82 18.41 -20.59
N GLU A 7 2.43 19.37 -19.75
CA GLU A 7 1.04 19.48 -19.31
C GLU A 7 0.11 19.65 -20.52
N GLN A 8 -1.09 19.09 -20.40
CA GLN A 8 -2.09 18.97 -21.47
C GLN A 8 -1.65 18.09 -22.65
N GLU A 9 -0.57 17.34 -22.53
CA GLU A 9 -0.16 16.37 -23.55
C GLU A 9 -1.07 15.12 -23.51
N LEU A 10 -1.48 14.66 -24.70
CA LEU A 10 -2.22 13.43 -24.88
C LEU A 10 -1.24 12.25 -24.86
N VAL A 11 -1.54 11.24 -24.04
CA VAL A 11 -0.66 10.10 -23.79
C VAL A 11 -1.44 8.79 -23.72
N TRP A 12 -0.71 7.70 -23.85
CA TRP A 12 -1.16 6.38 -23.41
C TRP A 12 -0.62 6.11 -22.02
N ALA A 13 -1.48 5.65 -21.10
CA ALA A 13 -1.06 5.24 -19.78
C ALA A 13 -1.42 3.77 -19.50
N LYS A 14 -0.56 3.09 -18.74
CA LYS A 14 -0.73 1.68 -18.38
C LYS A 14 -1.07 1.54 -16.91
N MET A 15 -2.25 0.98 -16.62
CA MET A 15 -2.58 0.52 -15.27
C MET A 15 -2.31 -0.98 -15.11
N LYS A 16 -2.03 -1.41 -13.88
CA LYS A 16 -1.93 -2.85 -13.56
C LYS A 16 -3.25 -3.54 -13.90
N SER A 17 -3.19 -4.62 -14.67
CA SER A 17 -4.36 -5.42 -15.11
C SER A 17 -5.34 -4.76 -16.08
N TYR A 18 -5.07 -3.54 -16.57
CA TYR A 18 -5.85 -2.91 -17.65
C TYR A 18 -5.00 -2.75 -18.91
N PRO A 19 -5.60 -2.66 -20.10
CA PRO A 19 -4.86 -2.30 -21.31
C PRO A 19 -4.29 -0.88 -21.20
N TRP A 20 -3.43 -0.51 -22.15
CA TRP A 20 -3.07 0.90 -22.35
C TRP A 20 -4.34 1.70 -22.65
N TRP A 21 -4.49 2.84 -21.97
CA TRP A 21 -5.68 3.68 -22.04
C TRP A 21 -5.27 5.12 -22.36
N PRO A 22 -6.00 5.83 -23.24
CA PRO A 22 -5.64 7.18 -23.60
C PRO A 22 -6.08 8.18 -22.50
N GLY A 23 -5.23 9.16 -22.22
CA GLY A 23 -5.47 10.15 -21.17
C GLY A 23 -4.70 11.46 -21.42
N ILE A 24 -5.03 12.47 -20.63
CA ILE A 24 -4.39 13.80 -20.68
C ILE A 24 -3.52 13.96 -19.45
N LEU A 25 -2.27 14.36 -19.65
CA LEU A 25 -1.38 14.73 -18.56
C LEU A 25 -1.82 16.08 -17.99
N THR A 26 -2.16 16.12 -16.71
CA THR A 26 -2.74 17.31 -16.06
C THR A 26 -1.81 17.95 -15.05
N ASN A 27 -0.84 17.22 -14.52
CA ASN A 27 0.08 17.70 -13.50
C ASN A 27 1.36 16.85 -13.48
N THR A 28 2.45 17.44 -12.99
CA THR A 28 3.73 16.76 -12.76
C THR A 28 4.22 17.07 -11.36
N ASN A 29 4.68 16.06 -10.63
CA ASN A 29 5.19 16.20 -9.27
C ASN A 29 6.54 15.48 -9.12
N ILE A 30 7.32 15.89 -8.12
CA ILE A 30 8.54 15.18 -7.71
C ILE A 30 8.15 14.27 -6.53
N GLY A 31 8.18 12.96 -6.77
CA GLY A 31 7.90 11.95 -5.77
C GLY A 31 8.97 11.90 -4.68
N ARG A 32 8.70 11.16 -3.61
CA ARG A 32 9.56 11.09 -2.41
C ARG A 32 10.97 10.52 -2.66
N GLY A 33 11.19 9.88 -3.81
CA GLY A 33 12.50 9.36 -4.25
C GLY A 33 13.22 10.25 -5.27
N GLY A 34 12.72 11.45 -5.54
CA GLY A 34 13.24 12.32 -6.60
C GLY A 34 12.77 11.94 -8.01
N GLU A 35 12.00 10.86 -8.15
CA GLU A 35 11.38 10.46 -9.42
C GLU A 35 10.24 11.40 -9.80
N ILE A 36 10.09 11.65 -11.10
CA ILE A 36 8.99 12.46 -11.63
C ILE A 36 7.73 11.59 -11.74
N GLU A 37 6.65 12.02 -11.08
CA GLU A 37 5.33 11.44 -11.17
C GLU A 37 4.41 12.33 -12.02
N TYR A 38 3.65 11.71 -12.91
CA TYR A 38 2.72 12.38 -13.81
C TYR A 38 1.29 12.02 -13.44
N ARG A 39 0.45 13.03 -13.33
CA ARG A 39 -0.99 12.88 -13.14
C ARG A 39 -1.68 12.79 -14.49
N ILE A 40 -2.38 11.69 -14.73
CA ILE A 40 -3.09 11.44 -15.99
C ILE A 40 -4.57 11.29 -15.69
N ASP A 41 -5.38 12.15 -16.30
CA ASP A 41 -6.83 12.06 -16.27
C ASP A 41 -7.30 11.27 -17.52
N PHE A 42 -8.15 10.27 -17.34
CA PHE A 42 -8.49 9.33 -18.42
C PHE A 42 -9.63 9.79 -19.30
N ILE A 43 -9.51 9.50 -20.61
CA ILE A 43 -10.64 9.66 -21.53
C ILE A 43 -11.64 8.53 -21.26
N GLY A 44 -12.91 8.91 -21.09
CA GLY A 44 -14.05 8.03 -20.87
C GLY A 44 -14.36 7.65 -19.42
N GLU A 45 -13.59 8.18 -18.47
CA GLU A 45 -13.87 8.09 -17.04
C GLU A 45 -13.41 9.36 -16.32
N ASN A 46 -14.18 9.83 -15.34
CA ASN A 46 -13.74 10.93 -14.46
C ASN A 46 -12.79 10.38 -13.37
N THR A 47 -11.78 9.63 -13.79
CA THR A 47 -10.77 8.98 -12.95
C THR A 47 -9.37 9.41 -13.38
N HIS A 48 -8.41 9.26 -12.47
CA HIS A 48 -7.04 9.68 -12.69
C HIS A 48 -6.06 8.74 -12.00
N ILE A 49 -4.81 8.76 -12.44
CA ILE A 49 -3.70 8.08 -11.79
C ILE A 49 -2.49 9.01 -11.64
N TRP A 50 -1.65 8.72 -10.66
CA TRP A 50 -0.26 9.18 -10.61
C TRP A 50 0.63 8.02 -11.03
N THR A 51 1.55 8.26 -11.97
CA THR A 51 2.42 7.21 -12.49
C THR A 51 3.77 7.75 -12.96
N THR A 52 4.74 6.86 -13.13
CA THR A 52 6.09 7.18 -13.61
C THR A 52 6.25 6.87 -15.11
N LEU A 53 7.35 7.35 -15.67
CA LEU A 53 7.72 7.25 -17.09
C LEU A 53 7.49 5.86 -17.75
N PRO A 54 7.86 4.71 -17.13
CA PRO A 54 7.70 3.40 -17.76
C PRO A 54 6.25 3.01 -18.11
N SER A 55 5.28 3.67 -17.47
CA SER A 55 3.85 3.40 -17.67
C SER A 55 3.16 4.47 -18.52
N ILE A 56 3.93 5.30 -19.23
CA ILE A 56 3.43 6.37 -20.09
C ILE A 56 4.11 6.25 -21.45
N LYS A 57 3.36 6.46 -22.52
CA LYS A 57 3.89 6.59 -23.88
C LYS A 57 3.23 7.78 -24.57
N LYS A 58 3.95 8.49 -25.43
CA LYS A 58 3.34 9.54 -26.27
C LYS A 58 2.25 8.94 -27.15
N TYR A 59 1.16 9.69 -27.32
CA TYR A 59 -0.01 9.19 -28.03
C TYR A 59 0.31 8.69 -29.44
N ILE A 60 1.13 9.46 -30.17
CA ILE A 60 1.55 9.18 -31.56
C ILE A 60 2.22 7.82 -31.76
N TYR A 61 2.91 7.30 -30.74
CA TYR A 61 3.64 6.03 -30.86
C TYR A 61 2.78 4.80 -30.55
N GLY A 62 1.65 4.99 -29.86
CA GLY A 62 0.78 3.89 -29.42
C GLY A 62 -0.35 3.53 -30.38
N GLN A 63 -0.59 4.34 -31.42
CA GLN A 63 -1.73 4.17 -32.35
C GLN A 63 -1.74 2.82 -33.08
N ASN A 64 -0.60 2.18 -33.32
CA ASN A 64 -0.58 0.86 -33.99
C ASN A 64 -0.60 -0.32 -33.01
N GLU A 65 -0.16 -0.10 -31.77
CA GLU A 65 0.03 -1.13 -30.75
C GLU A 65 -1.23 -1.29 -29.87
N PHE A 66 -1.91 -0.19 -29.56
CA PHE A 66 -2.96 -0.14 -28.52
C PHE A 66 -4.39 0.01 -29.05
N THR A 67 -4.55 0.16 -30.36
CA THR A 67 -5.85 0.39 -31.04
C THR A 67 -6.58 -0.87 -31.49
N LYS A 68 -6.08 -2.05 -31.10
CA LYS A 68 -6.74 -3.34 -31.34
C LYS A 68 -7.53 -3.92 -30.15
N PRO A 69 -8.27 -3.16 -29.32
CA PRO A 69 -9.03 -3.75 -28.24
C PRO A 69 -10.39 -4.26 -28.72
N ASN A 70 -10.82 -5.40 -28.15
CA ASN A 70 -12.19 -5.92 -28.30
C ASN A 70 -13.23 -5.14 -27.45
N ASN A 71 -12.78 -4.18 -26.63
CA ASN A 71 -13.64 -3.45 -25.71
C ASN A 71 -14.22 -2.19 -26.38
N LYS A 72 -15.56 -2.18 -26.58
CA LYS A 72 -16.31 -1.06 -27.17
C LYS A 72 -16.09 0.28 -26.43
N LYS A 73 -15.94 0.25 -25.10
CA LYS A 73 -15.69 1.47 -24.32
C LYS A 73 -14.32 2.05 -24.67
N LEU A 74 -13.29 1.20 -24.68
CA LEU A 74 -11.94 1.63 -25.02
C LEU A 74 -11.85 2.13 -26.46
N GLN A 75 -12.49 1.44 -27.43
CA GLN A 75 -12.57 1.92 -28.81
C GLN A 75 -13.14 3.35 -28.89
N LYS A 76 -14.24 3.63 -28.18
CA LYS A 76 -14.81 4.98 -28.11
C LYS A 76 -13.88 5.99 -27.46
N CYS A 77 -13.11 5.60 -26.44
CA CYS A 77 -12.12 6.47 -25.81
C CYS A 77 -10.98 6.81 -26.79
N ILE A 78 -10.57 5.86 -27.62
CA ILE A 78 -9.56 6.05 -28.66
C ILE A 78 -10.09 6.99 -29.75
N GLU A 79 -11.32 6.81 -30.22
CA GLU A 79 -11.95 7.74 -31.18
C GLU A 79 -11.99 9.18 -30.65
N ILE A 80 -12.26 9.37 -29.35
CA ILE A 80 -12.24 10.69 -28.72
C ILE A 80 -10.81 11.22 -28.60
N ALA A 81 -9.85 10.36 -28.25
CA ALA A 81 -8.43 10.72 -28.21
C ALA A 81 -7.93 11.18 -29.58
N GLU A 82 -8.37 10.52 -30.67
CA GLU A 82 -8.09 10.98 -32.05
C GLU A 82 -8.65 12.36 -32.33
N LYS A 83 -9.89 12.64 -31.92
CA LYS A 83 -10.49 13.98 -32.07
C LYS A 83 -9.77 15.05 -31.27
N ILE A 84 -9.25 14.70 -30.10
CA ILE A 84 -8.41 15.59 -29.29
C ILE A 84 -7.04 15.80 -29.94
N HIS A 85 -6.49 14.75 -30.56
CA HIS A 85 -5.22 14.81 -31.28
C HIS A 85 -5.32 15.67 -32.54
N SER A 86 -6.39 15.52 -33.32
CA SER A 86 -6.68 16.28 -34.54
C SER A 86 -7.08 17.74 -34.27
N GLY A 87 -7.42 18.07 -33.02
CA GLY A 87 -7.86 19.41 -32.62
C GLY A 87 -9.36 19.67 -32.78
N GLU A 88 -10.15 18.66 -33.12
CA GLU A 88 -11.62 18.73 -33.14
C GLU A 88 -12.24 18.90 -31.75
N LEU A 89 -11.57 18.39 -30.71
CA LEU A 89 -11.98 18.52 -29.31
C LEU A 89 -10.90 19.21 -28.46
N PRO A 90 -11.29 20.07 -27.50
CA PRO A 90 -10.34 20.75 -26.64
C PRO A 90 -9.71 19.78 -25.62
N ARG A 91 -8.40 19.91 -25.39
CA ARG A 91 -7.66 19.10 -24.39
C ARG A 91 -8.01 19.46 -22.95
N ASN A 92 -8.28 20.75 -22.71
CA ASN A 92 -8.35 21.34 -21.38
C ASN A 92 -9.67 21.08 -20.64
N ASP A 93 -10.65 20.42 -21.27
CA ASP A 93 -11.98 20.22 -20.71
C ASP A 93 -12.42 18.75 -20.79
N LEU A 94 -11.56 17.88 -20.25
CA LEU A 94 -11.78 16.44 -20.30
C LEU A 94 -13.04 16.00 -19.53
N ILE A 95 -13.38 16.70 -18.45
CA ILE A 95 -14.59 16.41 -17.64
C ILE A 95 -15.84 16.61 -18.50
N SER A 96 -15.96 17.72 -19.22
CA SER A 96 -17.13 17.97 -20.08
C SER A 96 -17.18 17.00 -21.25
N ILE A 97 -16.03 16.65 -21.84
CA ILE A 97 -15.92 15.61 -22.87
C ILE A 97 -16.44 14.27 -22.33
N ASN A 98 -15.96 13.85 -21.16
CA ASN A 98 -16.37 12.60 -20.53
C ASN A 98 -17.86 12.60 -20.23
N ASN A 99 -18.40 13.66 -19.65
CA ASN A 99 -19.83 13.79 -19.36
C ASN A 99 -20.69 13.79 -20.63
N ARG A 100 -20.18 14.34 -21.74
CA ARG A 100 -20.87 14.37 -23.03
C ARG A 100 -20.92 12.99 -23.71
N PHE A 101 -19.82 12.26 -23.72
CA PHE A 101 -19.71 11.00 -24.47
C PHE A 101 -19.97 9.74 -23.63
N PHE A 102 -19.81 9.87 -22.31
CA PHE A 102 -20.03 8.84 -21.31
C PHE A 102 -20.83 9.45 -20.15
N PRO A 103 -22.05 9.95 -20.41
CA PRO A 103 -22.89 10.49 -19.36
C PRO A 103 -22.98 9.43 -18.26
N ALA A 104 -22.72 9.85 -17.02
CA ALA A 104 -22.94 8.99 -15.88
C ALA A 104 -24.36 8.43 -16.02
N GLN A 105 -24.48 7.11 -16.16
CA GLN A 105 -25.79 6.49 -16.05
C GLN A 105 -26.35 7.00 -14.72
N ALA A 106 -27.56 7.58 -14.74
CA ALA A 106 -28.30 7.94 -13.54
C ALA A 106 -28.05 6.82 -12.54
N PRO A 107 -27.58 7.12 -11.32
CA PRO A 107 -26.95 6.15 -10.45
C PRO A 107 -27.80 4.90 -10.47
N VAL A 108 -27.38 3.91 -11.26
CA VAL A 108 -27.90 2.57 -11.16
C VAL A 108 -27.55 2.29 -9.71
N GLU A 109 -28.55 2.10 -8.85
CA GLU A 109 -28.32 1.58 -7.50
C GLU A 109 -27.31 0.48 -7.72
N MET A 110 -26.05 0.76 -7.35
CA MET A 110 -24.98 -0.16 -7.67
C MET A 110 -25.47 -1.45 -7.04
N PRO A 111 -25.61 -2.57 -7.78
CA PRO A 111 -25.91 -3.83 -7.12
C PRO A 111 -24.79 -3.95 -6.09
N GLN A 112 -25.13 -3.70 -4.82
CA GLN A 112 -24.20 -3.22 -3.79
C GLN A 112 -22.93 -3.98 -4.03
N LYS A 113 -21.90 -3.30 -4.57
CA LYS A 113 -20.75 -3.94 -5.23
C LYS A 113 -20.30 -5.01 -4.28
N ARG A 114 -20.74 -6.29 -4.47
CA ARG A 114 -20.97 -7.25 -3.35
C ARG A 114 -19.85 -6.98 -2.43
N SER A 115 -20.09 -6.25 -1.33
CA SER A 115 -18.98 -5.93 -0.48
C SER A 115 -18.45 -7.33 -0.24
N ARG A 116 -17.19 -7.57 -0.59
CA ARG A 116 -16.50 -8.62 0.13
C ARG A 116 -16.71 -8.10 1.53
N GLN A 117 -17.74 -8.63 2.21
CA GLN A 117 -17.97 -8.39 3.60
C GLN A 117 -16.63 -8.85 4.12
N ALA A 118 -15.73 -7.88 4.34
CA ALA A 118 -14.47 -8.13 4.97
C ALA A 118 -14.97 -8.79 6.24
N LYS A 119 -14.78 -10.12 6.31
CA LYS A 119 -15.33 -10.92 7.39
C LYS A 119 -14.93 -10.15 8.62
N LYS A 120 -15.89 -9.57 9.35
CA LYS A 120 -15.57 -8.80 10.55
C LYS A 120 -14.78 -9.76 11.42
N THR A 121 -13.46 -9.56 11.47
CA THR A 121 -12.60 -10.45 12.22
C THR A 121 -12.96 -10.18 13.67
N LYS A 122 -13.62 -11.16 14.30
CA LYS A 122 -13.95 -11.06 15.71
C LYS A 122 -12.65 -10.96 16.49
N LEU A 123 -12.61 -10.09 17.50
CA LEU A 123 -11.44 -9.90 18.36
C LEU A 123 -10.94 -11.24 18.94
N SER A 124 -11.86 -12.13 19.30
CA SER A 124 -11.53 -13.49 19.79
C SER A 124 -10.74 -14.33 18.79
N THR A 125 -10.93 -14.13 17.48
CA THR A 125 -10.13 -14.78 16.44
C THR A 125 -8.69 -14.26 16.45
N ILE A 126 -8.51 -12.96 16.68
CA ILE A 126 -7.19 -12.33 16.76
C ILE A 126 -6.47 -12.76 18.03
N GLU A 127 -7.18 -12.79 19.16
CA GLU A 127 -6.65 -13.32 20.43
C GLU A 127 -6.13 -14.74 20.26
N LYS A 128 -6.94 -15.62 19.65
CA LYS A 128 -6.53 -16.99 19.36
C LYS A 128 -5.30 -17.04 18.45
N LYS A 129 -5.25 -16.24 17.39
CA LYS A 129 -4.08 -16.18 16.51
C LYS A 129 -2.82 -15.73 17.26
N VAL A 130 -2.91 -14.72 18.12
CA VAL A 130 -1.78 -14.27 18.93
C VAL A 130 -1.32 -15.39 19.89
N GLU A 131 -2.26 -16.07 20.53
CA GLU A 131 -1.95 -17.23 21.38
C GLU A 131 -1.27 -18.36 20.58
N ASP A 132 -1.79 -18.66 19.37
CA ASP A 132 -1.23 -19.69 18.49
C ASP A 132 0.17 -19.29 18.00
N THR A 133 0.38 -18.02 17.62
CA THR A 133 1.70 -17.47 17.27
C THR A 133 2.68 -17.59 18.43
N ILE A 134 2.25 -17.30 19.66
CA ILE A 134 3.12 -17.41 20.85
C ILE A 134 3.40 -18.88 21.20
N LYS A 135 2.43 -19.78 21.02
CA LYS A 135 2.55 -21.22 21.34
C LYS A 135 3.38 -21.98 20.31
N ASN A 136 3.35 -21.59 19.05
CA ASN A 136 4.15 -22.18 18.00
C ASN A 136 5.59 -21.64 18.11
N ILE A 137 6.34 -22.20 19.07
CA ILE A 137 7.73 -21.87 19.44
C ILE A 137 8.76 -22.12 18.29
N HIS A 138 8.32 -22.55 17.10
CA HIS A 138 9.24 -22.99 16.08
C HIS A 138 9.82 -21.84 15.25
N TYR A 139 11.07 -21.54 15.57
CA TYR A 139 12.14 -20.91 14.78
C TYR A 139 11.74 -19.71 13.92
N LEU A 140 12.29 -18.55 14.28
CA LEU A 140 12.41 -17.42 13.35
C LEU A 140 13.02 -17.98 12.06
N LYS A 141 12.38 -17.70 10.91
CA LYS A 141 12.86 -18.21 9.63
C LYS A 141 14.23 -17.61 9.37
N GLU A 142 15.24 -18.47 9.22
CA GLU A 142 16.49 -18.10 8.58
C GLU A 142 16.19 -17.85 7.09
N GLU A 143 16.59 -16.69 6.58
CA GLU A 143 16.41 -16.20 5.21
C GLU A 143 15.01 -15.69 4.85
N SER A 144 14.79 -14.42 5.17
CA SER A 144 13.85 -13.53 4.48
C SER A 144 14.61 -12.49 3.64
N ASP A 145 14.09 -12.10 2.48
CA ASP A 145 14.51 -10.86 1.79
C ASP A 145 14.27 -9.67 2.74
N ILE A 146 15.34 -9.28 3.45
CA ILE A 146 15.33 -8.26 4.50
C ILE A 146 14.75 -6.95 3.94
N ALA A 147 15.06 -6.59 2.69
CA ALA A 147 14.57 -5.36 2.07
C ALA A 147 13.06 -5.39 1.87
N ALA A 148 12.51 -6.49 1.33
CA ALA A 148 11.06 -6.64 1.14
C ALA A 148 10.30 -6.61 2.47
N ALA A 149 10.86 -7.24 3.49
CA ALA A 149 10.26 -7.30 4.82
C ALA A 149 10.32 -5.94 5.54
N LEU A 150 11.44 -5.20 5.44
CA LEU A 150 11.55 -3.82 5.93
C LEU A 150 10.53 -2.89 5.25
N ILE A 151 10.31 -3.02 3.93
CA ILE A 151 9.30 -2.24 3.21
C ILE A 151 7.88 -2.54 3.72
N LYS A 152 7.56 -3.82 3.98
CA LYS A 152 6.24 -4.22 4.52
C LYS A 152 6.02 -3.64 5.92
N VAL A 153 7.05 -3.71 6.75
CA VAL A 153 7.08 -3.16 8.10
C VAL A 153 6.91 -1.64 8.07
N GLU A 154 7.64 -0.93 7.21
CA GLU A 154 7.53 0.53 7.04
C GLU A 154 6.11 0.95 6.63
N LYS A 155 5.46 0.18 5.74
CA LYS A 155 4.05 0.40 5.38
C LYS A 155 3.12 0.23 6.58
N MET A 156 3.29 -0.81 7.39
CA MET A 156 2.47 -1.03 8.59
C MET A 156 2.65 0.10 9.61
N GLN A 157 3.89 0.58 9.83
CA GLN A 157 4.11 1.73 10.71
C GLN A 157 3.53 3.01 10.14
N LYS A 158 3.65 3.30 8.84
CA LYS A 158 3.00 4.48 8.26
C LYS A 158 1.49 4.49 8.54
N LYS A 159 0.83 3.32 8.48
CA LYS A 159 -0.59 3.17 8.87
C LYS A 159 -0.81 3.43 10.38
N ILE A 160 0.04 2.92 11.26
CA ILE A 160 -0.05 3.18 12.71
C ILE A 160 0.29 4.63 13.06
N SER A 161 1.35 5.22 12.51
CA SER A 161 1.75 6.59 12.78
C SER A 161 0.72 7.59 12.25
N SER A 162 0.05 7.29 11.13
CA SER A 162 -1.14 8.07 10.72
C SER A 162 -2.27 8.00 11.73
N PHE A 163 -2.32 6.95 12.54
CA PHE A 163 -3.27 6.82 13.64
C PHE A 163 -2.84 7.60 14.89
N VAL A 164 -1.56 7.50 15.29
CA VAL A 164 -1.11 8.00 16.60
C VAL A 164 -0.77 9.49 16.62
N ASN A 165 -0.20 10.04 15.55
CA ASN A 165 0.38 11.38 15.61
C ASN A 165 -0.61 12.54 15.43
N PHE A 166 -1.93 12.32 15.39
CA PHE A 166 -2.87 13.36 14.99
C PHE A 166 -4.08 13.51 15.90
N ASN A 167 -4.03 14.56 16.72
CA ASN A 167 -5.16 15.14 17.45
C ASN A 167 -5.90 16.23 16.64
N ALA A 168 -5.66 16.35 15.33
CA ALA A 168 -6.34 17.36 14.52
C ALA A 168 -6.50 16.90 13.07
N SER A 169 -7.73 16.48 12.73
CA SER A 169 -8.32 16.56 11.39
C SER A 169 -7.57 15.85 10.25
N PHE A 170 -7.82 14.55 10.04
CA PHE A 170 -7.98 13.87 8.72
C PHE A 170 -8.55 12.44 8.97
N PRO A 171 -8.96 11.68 7.92
CA PRO A 171 -10.22 10.93 7.86
C PRO A 171 -10.41 9.95 9.03
N SER A 172 -11.66 9.76 9.46
CA SER A 172 -12.07 8.84 10.53
C SER A 172 -11.63 7.39 10.23
N ILE A 173 -10.39 7.04 10.57
CA ILE A 173 -9.90 5.66 10.56
C ILE A 173 -10.80 4.89 11.52
N SER A 174 -11.49 3.88 11.00
CA SER A 174 -12.44 3.14 11.80
C SER A 174 -11.72 2.18 12.73
N LYS A 175 -12.41 1.76 13.80
CA LYS A 175 -11.96 0.68 14.67
C LYS A 175 -11.68 -0.61 13.91
N ASP A 176 -12.46 -0.89 12.87
CA ASP A 176 -12.28 -2.06 12.01
C ASP A 176 -10.94 -1.96 11.23
N ASP A 177 -10.53 -0.76 10.80
CA ASP A 177 -9.24 -0.55 10.14
C ASP A 177 -8.06 -0.82 11.08
N LEU A 178 -8.17 -0.40 12.35
CA LEU A 178 -7.17 -0.71 13.37
C LEU A 178 -7.02 -2.20 13.62
N ILE A 179 -8.14 -2.91 13.70
CA ILE A 179 -8.19 -4.36 13.87
C ILE A 179 -7.47 -5.04 12.69
N LEU A 180 -7.73 -4.59 11.46
CA LEU A 180 -7.08 -5.13 10.27
C LEU A 180 -5.57 -4.88 10.26
N VAL A 181 -5.13 -3.67 10.64
CA VAL A 181 -3.69 -3.37 10.75
C VAL A 181 -3.04 -4.24 11.81
N PHE A 182 -3.67 -4.42 12.97
CA PHE A 182 -3.13 -5.30 14.01
C PHE A 182 -3.09 -6.77 13.56
N GLU A 183 -4.11 -7.23 12.84
CA GLU A 183 -4.12 -8.57 12.23
C GLU A 183 -2.96 -8.74 11.23
N GLU A 184 -2.57 -7.70 10.48
CA GLU A 184 -1.35 -7.74 9.65
C GLU A 184 -0.08 -7.98 10.49
N PHE A 185 0.03 -7.42 11.69
CA PHE A 185 1.14 -7.71 12.61
C PHE A 185 1.10 -9.15 13.11
N VAL A 186 -0.06 -9.67 13.51
CA VAL A 186 -0.16 -11.04 14.06
C VAL A 186 0.20 -12.09 13.01
N ASN A 187 -0.18 -11.87 11.74
CA ASN A 187 0.18 -12.77 10.64
C ASN A 187 1.58 -12.48 10.07
N TYR A 188 2.32 -11.53 10.63
CA TYR A 188 3.70 -11.27 10.24
C TYR A 188 4.61 -12.17 11.06
N GLU A 189 5.41 -12.99 10.38
CA GLU A 189 6.47 -13.81 10.96
C GLU A 189 7.79 -13.07 10.71
N PRO A 190 8.23 -12.19 11.64
CA PRO A 190 9.48 -11.46 11.46
C PRO A 190 10.69 -12.40 11.54
N ASP A 191 11.72 -12.10 10.77
CA ASP A 191 13.06 -12.67 10.93
C ASP A 191 13.73 -12.06 12.17
N ALA A 192 14.61 -12.81 12.83
CA ALA A 192 15.38 -12.36 13.98
C ALA A 192 16.15 -11.08 13.71
N ASP A 193 16.78 -10.97 12.56
CA ASP A 193 17.55 -9.78 12.20
C ASP A 193 16.63 -8.57 12.05
N ILE A 194 15.42 -8.75 11.53
CA ILE A 194 14.42 -7.68 11.43
C ILE A 194 13.95 -7.23 12.81
N LEU A 195 13.82 -8.17 13.76
CA LEU A 195 13.50 -7.84 15.14
C LEU A 195 14.64 -7.04 15.80
N LYS A 196 15.91 -7.37 15.51
CA LYS A 196 17.09 -6.62 15.97
C LYS A 196 17.07 -5.17 15.48
N TYR A 197 16.57 -4.90 14.26
CA TYR A 197 16.39 -3.53 13.74
C TYR A 197 15.21 -2.75 14.38
N SER A 198 14.54 -3.31 15.38
CA SER A 198 13.67 -2.66 16.38
C SER A 198 12.35 -2.06 15.91
N PHE A 199 12.11 -1.87 14.62
CA PHE A 199 10.99 -1.06 14.17
C PHE A 199 9.62 -1.70 14.39
N VAL A 200 9.53 -3.02 14.21
CA VAL A 200 8.32 -3.82 14.53
C VAL A 200 8.02 -3.73 16.02
N LEU A 201 9.05 -3.94 16.86
CA LEU A 201 8.96 -3.85 18.31
C LEU A 201 8.57 -2.45 18.78
N LYS A 202 9.14 -1.40 18.17
CA LYS A 202 8.77 0.01 18.41
C LYS A 202 7.31 0.26 18.04
N SER A 203 6.84 -0.28 16.92
CA SER A 203 5.45 -0.11 16.48
C SER A 203 4.47 -0.78 17.44
N LEU A 204 4.74 -2.01 17.88
CA LEU A 204 3.91 -2.71 18.88
C LEU A 204 3.94 -2.01 20.25
N LYS A 205 5.11 -1.54 20.69
CA LYS A 205 5.25 -0.77 21.93
C LYS A 205 4.42 0.51 21.88
N HIS A 206 4.53 1.25 20.78
CA HIS A 206 3.78 2.49 20.58
C HIS A 206 2.27 2.24 20.51
N PHE A 207 1.85 1.21 19.77
CA PHE A 207 0.44 0.80 19.73
C PHE A 207 -0.09 0.50 21.13
N ARG A 208 0.65 -0.26 21.95
CA ARG A 208 0.31 -0.49 23.35
C ARG A 208 0.16 0.82 24.11
N GLU A 209 1.18 1.69 24.09
CA GLU A 209 1.20 2.93 24.88
C GLU A 209 0.00 3.83 24.60
N GLN A 210 -0.46 3.85 23.34
CA GLN A 210 -1.59 4.68 22.92
C GLN A 210 -2.96 4.14 23.34
N PHE A 211 -3.13 2.82 23.30
CA PHE A 211 -4.45 2.21 23.47
C PHE A 211 -4.66 1.52 24.81
N ILE A 212 -3.62 1.35 25.62
CA ILE A 212 -3.74 0.63 26.90
C ILE A 212 -4.67 1.34 27.90
N THR A 213 -4.78 2.66 27.81
CA THR A 213 -5.68 3.51 28.62
C THR A 213 -6.98 3.87 27.89
N SER A 214 -7.24 3.27 26.72
CA SER A 214 -8.46 3.54 25.96
C SER A 214 -9.71 3.14 26.75
N ASN A 215 -10.75 3.99 26.70
CA ASN A 215 -12.07 3.66 27.24
C ASN A 215 -12.81 2.62 26.39
N ASP A 216 -12.36 2.36 25.15
CA ASP A 216 -12.91 1.30 24.31
C ASP A 216 -12.29 -0.07 24.72
N PRO A 217 -13.11 -1.04 25.15
CA PRO A 217 -12.61 -2.31 25.68
C PRO A 217 -11.89 -3.17 24.64
N ASP A 218 -12.25 -3.07 23.36
CA ASP A 218 -11.60 -3.85 22.31
C ASP A 218 -10.23 -3.25 21.98
N LEU A 219 -10.12 -1.91 21.95
CA LEU A 219 -8.82 -1.24 21.76
C LEU A 219 -7.88 -1.51 22.93
N ALA A 220 -8.39 -1.46 24.17
CA ALA A 220 -7.61 -1.82 25.35
C ALA A 220 -7.16 -3.29 25.32
N SER A 221 -8.00 -4.19 24.79
CA SER A 221 -7.66 -5.61 24.63
C SER A 221 -6.61 -5.82 23.53
N LEU A 222 -6.72 -5.15 22.39
CA LEU A 222 -5.69 -5.14 21.34
C LEU A 222 -4.37 -4.59 21.87
N ALA A 223 -4.37 -3.55 22.71
CA ALA A 223 -3.16 -3.02 23.34
C ALA A 223 -2.47 -4.07 24.23
N LYS A 224 -3.24 -4.87 24.98
CA LYS A 224 -2.71 -5.98 25.78
C LYS A 224 -2.11 -7.08 24.90
N LEU A 225 -2.77 -7.43 23.78
CA LEU A 225 -2.24 -8.38 22.81
C LEU A 225 -0.96 -7.87 22.14
N ALA A 226 -0.92 -6.59 21.77
CA ALA A 226 0.27 -5.95 21.22
C ALA A 226 1.45 -6.04 22.19
N ASN A 227 1.20 -5.84 23.49
CA ASN A 227 2.23 -5.99 24.52
C ASN A 227 2.70 -7.45 24.68
N LYS A 228 1.78 -8.42 24.65
CA LYS A 228 2.16 -9.84 24.69
C LYS A 228 3.05 -10.21 23.51
N LEU A 229 2.65 -9.83 22.30
CA LEU A 229 3.43 -10.09 21.07
C LEU A 229 4.78 -9.38 21.09
N TYR A 230 4.80 -8.13 21.56
CA TYR A 230 6.04 -7.36 21.76
C TYR A 230 7.02 -8.08 22.69
N LEU A 231 6.56 -8.53 23.86
CA LEU A 231 7.42 -9.21 24.83
C LEU A 231 7.95 -10.53 24.26
N HIS A 232 7.10 -11.29 23.58
CA HIS A 232 7.49 -12.55 22.95
C HIS A 232 8.59 -12.34 21.89
N TRP A 233 8.36 -11.49 20.89
CA TRP A 233 9.35 -11.23 19.84
C TRP A 233 10.60 -10.54 20.36
N ARG A 234 10.47 -9.68 21.37
CA ARG A 234 11.64 -9.08 22.03
C ARG A 234 12.51 -10.18 22.65
N ASN A 235 11.92 -11.07 23.43
CA ASN A 235 12.69 -12.13 24.09
C ASN A 235 13.34 -13.06 23.07
N ALA A 236 12.62 -13.47 22.03
CA ALA A 236 13.17 -14.30 20.95
C ALA A 236 14.39 -13.65 20.28
N ALA A 237 14.33 -12.35 19.98
CA ALA A 237 15.44 -11.62 19.37
C ALA A 237 16.66 -11.45 20.31
N TYR A 238 16.46 -11.42 21.63
CA TYR A 238 17.55 -11.30 22.61
C TYR A 238 18.16 -12.66 22.97
N GLU A 239 17.40 -13.74 22.99
CA GLU A 239 17.94 -15.10 23.26
C GLU A 239 18.95 -15.50 22.17
N GLU A 240 18.60 -15.33 20.89
CA GLU A 240 19.49 -15.62 19.77
C GLU A 240 20.77 -14.75 19.78
N TYR A 241 20.65 -13.49 20.18
CA TYR A 241 21.80 -12.60 20.32
C TYR A 241 22.78 -13.06 21.43
N LEU A 242 22.26 -13.61 22.52
CA LEU A 242 23.10 -14.14 23.60
C LEU A 242 23.79 -15.45 23.19
N GLU A 243 23.12 -16.30 22.40
CA GLU A 243 23.70 -17.52 21.84
C GLU A 243 24.88 -17.21 20.90
N ASP A 244 24.70 -16.27 19.95
CA ASP A 244 25.74 -15.84 19.01
C ASP A 244 26.98 -15.23 19.71
N ILE A 245 26.77 -14.43 20.77
CA ILE A 245 27.89 -13.90 21.57
C ILE A 245 28.62 -15.04 22.29
N THR A 246 27.90 -15.99 22.85
CA THR A 246 28.48 -17.09 23.63
C THR A 246 29.32 -17.99 22.72
N GLU A 247 28.84 -18.30 21.52
CA GLU A 247 29.56 -19.07 20.51
C GLU A 247 30.86 -18.35 20.07
N LYS A 248 30.77 -17.05 19.76
CA LYS A 248 31.95 -16.22 19.41
C LYS A 248 33.01 -16.17 20.51
N ILE A 249 32.60 -16.15 21.79
CA ILE A 249 33.52 -16.17 22.92
C ILE A 249 34.22 -17.54 23.01
N MET A 250 33.46 -18.64 22.87
CA MET A 250 34.01 -20.00 22.95
C MET A 250 34.98 -20.30 21.80
N ASP A 251 34.69 -19.87 20.58
CA ASP A 251 35.56 -20.09 19.43
C ASP A 251 36.86 -19.28 19.51
N LYS A 252 36.80 -18.07 20.06
CA LYS A 252 38.00 -17.28 20.33
C LYS A 252 38.91 -17.95 21.36
N SER A 253 38.35 -18.51 22.42
CA SER A 253 39.13 -19.24 23.44
C SER A 253 39.80 -20.51 22.89
N ARG A 254 39.22 -21.16 21.88
CA ARG A 254 39.81 -22.35 21.22
C ARG A 254 40.94 -22.01 20.24
N ALA A 255 40.97 -20.79 19.71
CA ALA A 255 41.99 -20.37 18.75
C ALA A 255 43.29 -19.88 19.42
N ASP A 256 43.23 -19.57 20.71
CA ASP A 256 44.36 -19.09 21.52
C ASP A 256 45.08 -20.23 22.29
N ASP A 257 44.57 -21.48 22.21
CA ASP A 257 45.16 -22.72 22.75
C ASP A 257 45.89 -23.53 21.67
#